data_AF-A0A8J8NKC4-F1
#
_entry.id   AF-A0A8J8NKC4-F1
#
_cell.length_a   1.000
_cell.length_b   1.000
_cell.length_c   1.000
_cell.angle_alpha   90.00
_cell.angle_beta   90.00
_cell.angle_gamma   90.00
#
_symmetry.space_group_name_H-M   'P 1'
#
loop_
_entity.id
_entity.type
_entity.pdbx_description
1 polymer ?
#
loop_
_entity_poly.entity_id
_entity_poly.type
_entity_poly.pdbx_seq_one_letter_code
_entity_poly.pdbx_strand_id
1 'polypeptide(L)'
;MLGGQGHITSKGVNAIIHTVGPYLDEQGHTKPLVLANCYRNSLKIALSLQADSIIFPSISTGYYGYPMLEAAEIAINTVTEVLAGASIVVYMAAYDDVNYQILSKVAGLI
;
A
#
# COMPACT_ATOMS: atom_id res chain seq x y z
N MET A 1 36.01 4.09 -6.73
CA MET A 1 34.74 3.36 -6.79
C MET A 1 33.64 4.38 -7.00
N LEU A 2 33.09 4.47 -8.20
CA LEU A 2 31.94 5.33 -8.51
C LEU A 2 30.68 4.47 -8.44
N GLY A 3 29.68 4.95 -7.69
CA GLY A 3 28.35 4.35 -7.64
C GLY A 3 27.61 4.46 -8.98
N GLY A 4 26.54 3.70 -9.12
CA GLY A 4 25.65 3.75 -10.29
C GLY A 4 25.53 2.46 -11.11
N GLN A 5 25.55 1.29 -10.48
CA GLN A 5 25.16 0.05 -11.19
C GLN A 5 23.82 -0.46 -10.66
N GLY A 6 22.78 -0.33 -11.48
CA GLY A 6 21.55 -1.10 -11.36
C GLY A 6 21.73 -2.45 -12.03
N HIS A 7 21.35 -3.53 -11.35
CA HIS A 7 21.30 -4.87 -11.92
C HIS A 7 19.86 -5.17 -12.34
N ILE A 8 19.66 -5.63 -13.57
CA ILE A 8 18.38 -6.18 -14.03
C ILE A 8 18.38 -7.67 -13.70
N THR A 9 17.51 -8.08 -12.76
CA THR A 9 17.07 -9.48 -12.69
C THR A 9 15.85 -9.65 -13.59
N SER A 10 15.99 -10.43 -14.65
CA SER A 10 14.89 -10.92 -15.47
C SER A 10 14.00 -11.88 -14.67
N LYS A 11 13.07 -11.33 -13.89
CA LYS A 11 11.81 -11.90 -13.36
C LYS A 11 11.17 -10.82 -12.48
N GLY A 12 10.39 -9.93 -13.11
CA GLY A 12 9.75 -8.79 -12.45
C GLY A 12 8.44 -9.18 -11.73
N VAL A 13 7.56 -8.18 -11.56
CA VAL A 13 6.21 -8.35 -11.00
C VAL A 13 5.44 -9.44 -11.77
N ASN A 14 5.01 -10.50 -11.07
CA ASN A 14 4.29 -11.64 -11.67
C ASN A 14 2.84 -11.31 -12.06
N ALA A 15 2.21 -10.37 -11.35
CA ALA A 15 0.84 -9.94 -11.60
C ALA A 15 0.62 -8.51 -11.09
N ILE A 16 -0.26 -7.77 -11.77
CA ILE A 16 -0.70 -6.44 -11.35
C ILE A 16 -2.16 -6.54 -10.92
N ILE A 17 -2.44 -6.16 -9.67
CA ILE A 17 -3.80 -6.08 -9.14
C ILE A 17 -4.27 -4.63 -9.25
N HIS A 18 -5.24 -4.39 -10.13
CA HIS A 18 -5.87 -3.07 -10.26
C HIS A 18 -6.96 -2.90 -9.20
N THR A 19 -6.86 -1.82 -8.43
CA THR A 19 -7.88 -1.41 -7.46
C THR A 19 -8.17 0.07 -7.60
N VAL A 20 -9.43 0.46 -7.39
CA VAL A 20 -9.87 1.85 -7.49
C VAL A 20 -10.10 2.38 -6.09
N GLY A 21 -9.19 3.26 -5.65
CA GLY A 21 -9.33 3.95 -4.37
C GLY A 21 -10.49 4.95 -4.34
N PRO A 22 -10.96 5.37 -3.16
CA PRO A 22 -11.96 6.42 -3.05
C PRO A 22 -11.40 7.80 -3.37
N TYR A 23 -12.26 8.67 -3.92
CA TYR A 23 -12.09 10.11 -3.97
C TYR A 23 -12.81 10.77 -2.79
N LEU A 24 -12.38 11.98 -2.39
CA LEU A 24 -13.11 12.82 -1.44
C LEU A 24 -14.45 13.24 -2.02
N ASP A 25 -15.53 13.18 -1.24
CA ASP A 25 -16.83 13.66 -1.73
C ASP A 25 -16.85 15.19 -1.92
N GLU A 26 -17.96 15.72 -2.43
CA GLU A 26 -18.12 17.17 -2.69
C GLU A 26 -17.96 18.04 -1.42
N GLN A 27 -18.08 17.43 -0.24
CA GLN A 27 -17.94 18.07 1.07
C GLN A 27 -16.56 17.81 1.70
N GLY A 28 -15.67 17.09 1.02
CA GLY A 28 -14.32 16.76 1.50
C GLY A 28 -14.28 15.56 2.44
N HIS A 29 -15.33 14.75 2.55
CA HIS A 29 -15.33 13.59 3.42
C HIS A 29 -14.57 12.41 2.81
N THR A 30 -13.88 11.68 3.68
CA THR A 30 -13.19 10.45 3.35
C THR A 30 -14.13 9.24 3.35
N LYS A 31 -13.74 8.19 2.63
CA LYS A 31 -14.48 6.91 2.56
C LYS A 31 -13.61 5.77 3.09
N PRO A 32 -13.38 5.69 4.42
CA PRO A 32 -12.39 4.79 5.02
C PRO A 32 -12.64 3.31 4.71
N LEU A 33 -13.91 2.87 4.72
CA LEU A 33 -14.27 1.49 4.39
C LEU A 33 -13.92 1.12 2.94
N VAL A 34 -14.04 2.06 2.01
CA VAL A 34 -13.69 1.82 0.60
C VAL A 34 -12.17 1.66 0.46
N LEU A 35 -11.39 2.54 1.10
CA LEU A 35 -9.94 2.44 1.09
C LEU A 35 -9.44 1.15 1.75
N ALA A 36 -10.00 0.77 2.91
CA ALA A 36 -9.71 -0.51 3.56
C ALA A 36 -10.01 -1.70 2.63
N ASN A 37 -11.13 -1.66 1.91
CA ASN A 37 -11.50 -2.71 0.96
C ASN A 37 -10.52 -2.81 -0.22
N CYS A 38 -9.90 -1.71 -0.67
CA CYS A 38 -8.84 -1.76 -1.69
C CYS A 38 -7.67 -2.64 -1.25
N TYR A 39 -7.14 -2.44 -0.04
CA TYR A 39 -6.06 -3.24 0.51
C TYR A 39 -6.50 -4.69 0.78
N ARG A 40 -7.65 -4.86 1.45
CA ARG A 40 -8.16 -6.19 1.83
C ARG A 40 -8.42 -7.08 0.62
N ASN A 41 -9.09 -6.55 -0.42
CA ASN A 41 -9.42 -7.33 -1.60
C ASN A 41 -8.17 -7.63 -2.43
N SER A 42 -7.23 -6.70 -2.52
CA SER A 42 -5.97 -6.92 -3.22
C SER A 42 -5.12 -7.99 -2.53
N LEU A 43 -5.05 -7.98 -1.19
CA LEU A 43 -4.38 -9.04 -0.43
C LEU A 43 -5.05 -10.40 -0.61
N LYS A 44 -6.39 -10.47 -0.59
CA LYS A 44 -7.12 -11.71 -0.87
C LYS A 44 -6.77 -12.30 -2.24
N ILE A 45 -6.68 -11.45 -3.26
CA ILE A 45 -6.28 -11.88 -4.61
C ILE A 45 -4.83 -12.38 -4.59
N ALA A 46 -3.89 -11.64 -4.00
CA ALA A 46 -2.49 -12.06 -3.89
C ALA A 46 -2.33 -13.40 -3.16
N LEU A 47 -3.06 -13.61 -2.07
CA LEU A 47 -3.08 -14.88 -1.34
C LEU A 47 -3.68 -16.02 -2.17
N SER A 48 -4.73 -15.76 -2.95
CA SER A 48 -5.31 -16.76 -3.86
C SER A 48 -4.37 -17.17 -4.99
N LEU A 49 -3.46 -16.27 -5.38
CA LEU A 49 -2.38 -16.53 -6.33
C LEU A 49 -1.15 -17.19 -5.69
N GLN A 50 -1.20 -17.47 -4.38
CA GLN A 50 -0.07 -17.99 -3.60
C GLN A 50 1.19 -17.12 -3.75
N ALA A 51 1.00 -15.79 -3.83
CA ALA A 51 2.11 -14.85 -3.94
C ALA A 51 2.92 -14.80 -2.64
N ASP A 52 4.25 -14.85 -2.76
CA ASP A 52 5.16 -14.68 -1.61
C ASP A 52 5.22 -13.25 -1.09
N SER A 53 4.94 -12.27 -1.97
CA SER A 53 4.97 -10.86 -1.62
C SER A 53 4.05 -9.98 -2.48
N ILE A 54 3.70 -8.82 -1.94
CA ILE A 54 2.94 -7.76 -2.62
C ILE A 54 3.49 -6.39 -2.22
N ILE A 55 3.45 -5.44 -3.14
CA ILE A 55 3.83 -4.04 -2.92
C ILE A 55 2.59 -3.17 -3.11
N PHE A 56 2.28 -2.32 -2.13
CA PHE A 56 1.23 -1.31 -2.22
C PHE A 56 1.82 0.10 -2.33
N PRO A 57 1.32 0.94 -3.26
CA PRO A 57 1.51 2.38 -3.16
C PRO A 57 0.58 2.98 -2.08
N SER A 58 0.77 4.25 -1.73
CA SER A 58 -0.20 5.00 -0.93
C SER A 58 -1.47 5.30 -1.74
N ILE A 59 -2.44 4.39 -1.68
CA ILE A 59 -3.69 4.46 -2.47
C ILE A 59 -4.48 5.72 -2.09
N SER A 60 -4.99 6.42 -3.10
CA SER A 60 -5.81 7.66 -3.00
C SER A 60 -5.12 8.94 -2.51
N THR A 61 -3.85 8.91 -2.09
CA THR A 61 -3.17 10.09 -1.52
C THR A 61 -2.56 11.05 -2.54
N GLY A 62 -2.67 10.74 -3.83
CA GLY A 62 -2.23 11.59 -4.93
C GLY A 62 -3.39 12.48 -5.43
N TYR A 63 -3.73 12.35 -6.72
CA TYR A 63 -4.80 13.13 -7.36
C TYR A 63 -6.17 13.04 -6.64
N TYR A 64 -6.48 11.93 -5.97
CA TYR A 64 -7.75 11.76 -5.24
C TYR A 64 -7.81 12.51 -3.91
N GLY A 65 -6.69 13.09 -3.46
CA GLY A 65 -6.66 14.03 -2.34
C GLY A 65 -6.87 13.45 -0.95
N TYR A 66 -6.87 12.12 -0.80
CA TYR A 66 -7.10 11.50 0.51
C TYR A 66 -5.99 11.90 1.49
N PRO A 67 -6.31 12.35 2.72
CA PRO A 67 -5.30 12.74 3.72
C PRO A 67 -4.29 11.62 3.97
N MET A 68 -3.01 11.92 3.80
CA MET A 68 -1.95 10.90 3.81
C MET A 68 -1.83 10.15 5.13
N LEU A 69 -1.97 10.85 6.27
CA LEU A 69 -1.92 10.23 7.60
C LEU A 69 -3.08 9.25 7.81
N GLU A 70 -4.31 9.68 7.54
CA GLU A 70 -5.50 8.83 7.67
C GLU A 70 -5.43 7.62 6.71
N ALA A 71 -4.99 7.85 5.47
CA ALA A 71 -4.81 6.77 4.51
C ALA A 71 -3.75 5.75 4.97
N ALA A 72 -2.65 6.21 5.55
CA ALA A 72 -1.61 5.34 6.10
C ALA A 72 -2.13 4.52 7.29
N GLU A 73 -2.88 5.14 8.21
CA GLU A 73 -3.52 4.43 9.34
C GLU A 73 -4.46 3.33 8.84
N ILE A 74 -5.31 3.64 7.86
CA ILE A 74 -6.22 2.65 7.26
C ILE A 74 -5.44 1.53 6.58
N ALA A 75 -4.41 1.87 5.81
CA ALA A 75 -3.58 0.89 5.10
C ALA A 75 -2.90 -0.08 6.06
N ILE A 76 -2.15 0.45 7.03
CA ILE A 76 -1.37 -0.35 7.98
C ILE A 76 -2.29 -1.20 8.86
N ASN A 77 -3.38 -0.63 9.39
CA ASN A 77 -4.33 -1.38 10.21
C ASN A 77 -4.97 -2.53 9.41
N THR A 78 -5.41 -2.25 8.18
CA THR A 78 -6.04 -3.28 7.32
C THR A 78 -5.05 -4.37 6.94
N VAL A 79 -3.82 -4.01 6.56
CA VAL A 79 -2.76 -4.97 6.21
C VAL A 79 -2.43 -5.86 7.41
N THR A 80 -2.22 -5.26 8.58
CA THR A 80 -1.90 -5.98 9.82
C THR A 80 -2.99 -6.96 10.21
N GLU A 81 -4.26 -6.55 10.10
CA GLU A 81 -5.41 -7.42 10.37
C GLU A 81 -5.44 -8.66 9.45
N VAL A 82 -5.16 -8.47 8.15
CA VAL A 82 -5.12 -9.60 7.20
C VAL A 82 -3.91 -10.51 7.45
N LEU A 83 -2.75 -9.93 7.79
CA LEU A 83 -1.52 -10.69 8.04
C LEU A 83 -1.58 -11.57 9.30
N ALA A 84 -2.44 -11.22 10.27
CA ALA A 84 -2.63 -12.05 11.47
C ALA A 84 -3.03 -13.51 11.16
N GLY A 85 -3.58 -13.78 9.97
CA GLY A 85 -3.95 -15.12 9.50
C GLY A 85 -3.26 -15.58 8.21
N ALA A 86 -2.22 -14.89 7.74
CA ALA A 86 -1.63 -15.15 6.43
C ALA A 86 -0.10 -15.02 6.43
N SER A 87 0.57 -15.81 5.58
CA SER A 87 2.03 -15.74 5.38
C SER A 87 2.33 -15.13 4.01
N ILE A 88 2.40 -13.81 3.93
CA ILE A 88 2.80 -13.03 2.75
C ILE A 88 3.60 -11.80 3.20
N VAL A 89 4.65 -11.44 2.46
CA VAL A 89 5.41 -10.21 2.73
C VAL A 89 4.73 -9.02 2.08
N VAL A 90 4.43 -7.98 2.86
CA VAL A 90 3.81 -6.74 2.35
C VAL A 90 4.80 -5.60 2.42
N TYR A 91 5.03 -4.95 1.27
CA TYR A 91 5.81 -3.73 1.17
C TYR A 91 4.89 -2.53 0.98
N MET A 92 5.14 -1.46 1.73
CA MET A 92 4.51 -0.15 1.52
C MET A 92 5.51 0.74 0.78
N ALA A 93 5.23 1.03 -0.49
CA ALA A 93 6.09 1.87 -1.31
C ALA A 93 5.81 3.36 -1.04
N ALA A 94 6.81 4.03 -0.47
CA ALA A 94 6.82 5.49 -0.33
C ALA A 94 7.42 6.14 -1.58
N TYR A 95 6.74 7.15 -2.12
CA TYR A 95 7.21 7.92 -3.27
C TYR A 95 8.24 8.98 -2.90
N ASP A 96 8.08 9.60 -1.73
CA ASP A 96 8.93 10.67 -1.20
C ASP A 96 9.20 10.46 0.30
N ASP A 97 10.07 11.30 0.85
CA ASP A 97 10.47 11.24 2.26
C ASP A 97 9.28 11.50 3.19
N VAL A 98 8.34 12.36 2.82
CA VAL A 98 7.18 12.68 3.66
C VAL A 98 6.28 11.46 3.82
N ASN A 99 5.97 10.78 2.72
CA ASN A 99 5.20 9.55 2.72
C ASN A 99 5.93 8.42 3.46
N TYR A 100 7.26 8.33 3.30
CA TYR A 100 8.07 7.38 4.05
C TYR A 100 7.96 7.61 5.56
N GLN A 101 8.16 8.85 6.01
CA GLN A 101 8.09 9.19 7.44
C GLN A 101 6.70 8.89 8.03
N ILE A 102 5.63 9.21 7.31
CA ILE A 102 4.26 8.93 7.77
C ILE A 102 4.02 7.42 7.86
N LEU A 103 4.35 6.67 6.81
CA LEU A 103 4.18 5.22 6.81
C LEU A 103 5.01 4.54 7.90
N SER A 104 6.28 4.93 8.07
CA SER A 104 7.16 4.37 9.10
C SER A 104 6.66 4.68 10.50
N LYS A 105 6.19 5.90 10.76
CA LYS A 105 5.62 6.28 12.05
C LYS A 105 4.34 5.50 12.36
N VAL A 106 3.42 5.39 11.40
CA VAL A 106 2.15 4.65 11.59
C VAL A 106 2.41 3.15 11.78
N ALA A 107 3.41 2.60 11.09
CA ALA A 107 3.84 1.21 11.26
C ALA A 107 4.62 0.95 12.56
N GLY A 108 4.91 1.98 13.36
CA GLY A 108 5.65 1.85 14.62
C GLY A 108 7.14 1.52 14.43
N LEU A 109 7.71 1.89 13.28
CA LEU A 109 9.13 1.63 12.95
C LEU A 109 10.07 2.74 13.46
N ILE A 110 9.53 3.94 13.70
CA ILE A 110 10.24 5.13 14.20
C ILE A 110 9.35 5.94 15.15
#